data_AF-A0A815THD2-F1
#
_entry.id   AF-A0A815THD2-F1
#
_cell.length_a   1.000
_cell.length_b   1.000
_cell.length_c   1.000
_cell.angle_alpha   90.00
_cell.angle_beta   90.00
_cell.angle_gamma   90.00
#
_symmetry.space_group_name_H-M   'P 1'
#
loop_
_entity.id
_entity.type
_entity.pdbx_description
1 polymer ?
#
loop_
_entity_poly.entity_id
_entity_poly.type
_entity_poly.pdbx_seq_one_letter_code
_entity_poly.pdbx_strand_id
1 'polypeptide(L)'
;IPFAVLNSILTDLNKNCLSLNTKDRKTLEDFVSSFELFNEATILTQGESYATISLVALTILSILIDLEHERAASNLSLVSLCEALISSIKARSSGLLRHFEIDVRFASYSMSERFSDPIFLVTPVLDARFKFLWLDNLQDTLKLRVIEKIHTAFVRFF
;
A
#
# COMPACT_ATOMS: atom_id res chain seq x y z
N ILE A 1 -22.34 -3.70 15.67
CA ILE A 1 -23.45 -3.03 16.37
C ILE A 1 -23.95 -1.91 15.45
N PRO A 2 -25.24 -1.84 15.12
CA PRO A 2 -25.79 -0.77 14.30
C PRO A 2 -25.53 0.60 14.94
N PHE A 3 -25.19 1.62 14.15
CA PHE A 3 -24.79 2.95 14.66
C PHE A 3 -25.85 3.61 15.56
N ALA A 4 -27.13 3.45 15.20
CA ALA A 4 -28.25 3.91 16.03
C ALA A 4 -28.26 3.25 17.41
N VAL A 5 -27.90 1.96 17.48
CA VAL A 5 -27.78 1.22 18.73
C VAL A 5 -26.59 1.72 19.55
N LEU A 6 -25.44 1.96 18.91
CA LEU A 6 -24.25 2.51 19.59
C LEU A 6 -24.54 3.89 20.19
N ASN A 7 -25.14 4.81 19.42
CA ASN A 7 -25.49 6.14 19.93
C ASN A 7 -26.55 6.05 21.02
N SER A 8 -27.54 5.14 20.93
CA SER A 8 -28.51 4.94 22.02
C SER A 8 -27.84 4.48 23.31
N ILE A 9 -26.90 3.53 23.24
CA ILE A 9 -26.14 3.05 24.40
C ILE A 9 -25.31 4.19 25.01
N LEU A 10 -24.67 5.01 24.17
CA LEU A 10 -23.87 6.15 24.63
C LEU A 10 -24.72 7.23 25.29
N THR A 11 -25.93 7.47 24.78
CA THR A 11 -26.90 8.37 25.39
C THR A 11 -27.44 7.82 26.71
N ASP A 12 -27.76 6.52 26.77
CA ASP A 12 -28.22 5.84 27.99
C ASP A 12 -27.14 5.85 29.10
N LEU A 13 -25.86 5.77 28.72
CA LEU A 13 -24.71 5.89 29.62
C LEU A 13 -24.34 7.36 29.94
N ASN A 14 -25.14 8.32 29.48
CA ASN A 14 -24.93 9.75 29.66
C ASN A 14 -23.57 10.25 29.10
N LYS A 15 -23.07 9.59 28.05
CA LYS A 15 -21.83 9.88 27.33
C LYS A 15 -22.11 10.59 26.00
N ASN A 16 -22.96 11.61 26.03
CA ASN A 16 -23.39 12.35 24.84
C ASN A 16 -22.23 13.03 24.07
N CYS A 17 -21.11 13.32 24.73
CA CYS A 17 -19.91 13.84 24.06
C CYS A 17 -19.19 12.81 23.16
N LEU A 18 -19.55 11.53 23.25
CA LEU A 18 -19.02 10.45 22.43
C LEU A 18 -19.98 10.04 21.30
N SER A 19 -21.19 10.63 21.24
CA SER A 19 -22.13 10.30 20.17
C SER A 19 -21.61 10.85 18.85
N LEU A 20 -21.49 9.98 17.85
CA LEU A 20 -21.00 10.34 16.54
C LEU A 20 -22.14 10.95 15.73
N ASN A 21 -21.88 12.07 15.05
CA ASN A 21 -22.83 12.67 14.12
C ASN A 21 -22.70 12.03 12.73
N THR A 22 -23.58 12.39 11.79
CA THR A 22 -23.59 11.83 10.43
C THR A 22 -22.29 12.10 9.66
N LYS A 23 -21.64 13.24 9.91
CA LYS A 23 -20.36 13.59 9.28
C LYS A 23 -19.21 12.74 9.84
N ASP A 24 -19.18 12.51 11.16
CA ASP A 24 -18.20 11.64 11.79
C ASP A 24 -18.33 10.21 11.26
N ARG A 25 -19.58 9.74 11.12
CA ARG A 25 -19.87 8.45 10.51
C ARG A 25 -19.36 8.36 9.08
N LYS A 26 -19.67 9.36 8.25
CA LYS A 26 -19.23 9.36 6.84
C LYS A 26 -17.70 9.35 6.75
N THR A 27 -17.03 10.12 7.61
CA THR A 27 -15.56 10.13 7.70
C THR A 27 -15.00 8.77 8.09
N LEU A 28 -15.61 8.08 9.06
CA LEU A 28 -15.21 6.74 9.47
C LEU A 28 -15.46 5.70 8.36
N GLU A 29 -16.59 5.78 7.66
CA GLU A 29 -16.88 4.93 6.51
C GLU A 29 -15.82 5.13 5.43
N ASP A 30 -15.48 6.38 5.11
CA ASP A 30 -14.44 6.69 4.11
C ASP A 30 -13.06 6.16 4.55
N PHE A 31 -12.71 6.24 5.85
CA PHE A 31 -11.48 5.65 6.37
C PHE A 31 -11.45 4.13 6.25
N VAL A 32 -12.57 3.46 6.57
CA VAL A 32 -12.68 2.00 6.46
C VAL A 32 -12.51 1.56 5.00
N SER A 33 -13.11 2.30 4.05
CA SER A 33 -12.96 2.02 2.63
C SER A 33 -11.49 2.07 2.18
N SER A 34 -10.69 3.04 2.61
CA SER A 34 -9.25 3.09 2.27
C SER A 34 -8.47 1.89 2.82
N PHE A 35 -8.98 1.19 3.85
CA PHE A 35 -8.36 -0.02 4.37
C PHE A 35 -8.71 -1.30 3.57
N GLU A 36 -9.68 -1.26 2.66
CA GLU A 36 -10.05 -2.41 1.82
C GLU A 36 -8.86 -2.87 0.95
N LEU A 37 -8.07 -1.93 0.44
CA LEU A 37 -6.84 -2.18 -0.32
C LEU A 37 -5.83 -3.03 0.48
N PHE A 38 -5.71 -2.77 1.79
CA PHE A 38 -4.81 -3.53 2.67
C PHE A 38 -5.37 -4.91 3.00
N ASN A 39 -6.69 -5.04 3.08
CA ASN A 39 -7.34 -6.33 3.26
C ASN A 39 -7.12 -7.22 2.03
N GLU A 40 -7.32 -6.69 0.82
CA GLU A 40 -7.05 -7.42 -0.42
C GLU A 40 -5.57 -7.85 -0.52
N ALA A 41 -4.65 -6.92 -0.26
CA ALA A 41 -3.23 -7.21 -0.18
C ALA A 41 -2.90 -8.34 0.81
N THR A 42 -3.54 -8.35 1.98
CA THR A 42 -3.36 -9.38 2.99
C THR A 42 -3.84 -10.73 2.49
N ILE A 43 -5.05 -10.79 1.91
CA ILE A 43 -5.62 -12.02 1.35
C ILE A 43 -4.71 -12.58 0.25
N LEU A 44 -4.22 -11.73 -0.65
CA LEU A 44 -3.36 -12.15 -1.76
C LEU A 44 -1.98 -12.66 -1.29
N THR A 45 -1.38 -12.00 -0.31
CA THR A 45 -0.02 -12.32 0.15
C THR A 45 0.05 -13.44 1.19
N GLN A 46 -1.03 -13.66 1.94
CA GLN A 46 -1.14 -14.77 2.91
C GLN A 46 -1.83 -16.01 2.33
N GLY A 47 -2.38 -15.93 1.11
CA GLY A 47 -2.96 -17.08 0.44
C GLY A 47 -1.91 -18.11 0.00
N GLU A 48 -2.23 -19.40 0.13
CA GLU A 48 -1.34 -20.50 -0.28
C GLU A 48 -1.31 -20.72 -1.80
N SER A 49 -2.24 -20.10 -2.53
CA SER A 49 -2.42 -20.31 -3.97
C SER A 49 -1.29 -19.73 -4.83
N TYR A 50 -0.47 -18.82 -4.26
CA TYR A 50 0.44 -17.97 -5.01
C TYR A 50 1.81 -17.85 -4.34
N ALA A 51 2.86 -17.70 -5.13
CA ALA A 51 4.17 -17.37 -4.60
C ALA A 51 4.17 -15.93 -4.07
N THR A 52 4.09 -15.77 -2.74
CA THR A 52 4.02 -14.45 -2.08
C THR A 52 5.16 -13.52 -2.50
N ILE A 53 6.36 -14.06 -2.78
CA ILE A 53 7.52 -13.26 -3.18
C ILE A 53 7.29 -12.48 -4.48
N SER A 54 6.56 -13.06 -5.45
CA SER A 54 6.20 -12.43 -6.72
C SER A 54 5.14 -11.34 -6.59
N LEU A 55 4.46 -11.27 -5.44
CA LEU A 55 3.40 -10.30 -5.15
C LEU A 55 3.91 -9.09 -4.37
N VAL A 56 4.97 -9.23 -3.58
CA VAL A 56 5.44 -8.17 -2.66
C VAL A 56 5.61 -6.82 -3.35
N ALA A 57 6.35 -6.77 -4.46
CA ALA A 57 6.60 -5.52 -5.16
C ALA A 57 5.32 -4.93 -5.77
N LEU A 58 4.50 -5.80 -6.36
CA LEU A 58 3.25 -5.42 -7.01
C LEU A 58 2.29 -4.79 -6.00
N THR A 59 2.05 -5.48 -4.89
CA THR A 59 1.12 -5.06 -3.85
C THR A 59 1.56 -3.75 -3.19
N ILE A 60 2.84 -3.60 -2.87
CA ILE A 60 3.35 -2.36 -2.26
C ILE A 60 3.18 -1.18 -3.22
N LEU A 61 3.48 -1.36 -4.51
CA LEU A 61 3.33 -0.30 -5.51
C LEU A 61 1.86 0.04 -5.75
N SER A 62 0.98 -0.94 -5.88
CA SER A 62 -0.46 -0.73 -6.06
C SER A 62 -1.06 0.09 -4.93
N ILE A 63 -0.83 -0.33 -3.67
CA ILE A 63 -1.33 0.43 -2.50
C ILE A 63 -0.77 1.86 -2.51
N LEU A 64 0.51 2.03 -2.84
CA LEU A 64 1.12 3.36 -2.86
C LEU A 64 0.48 4.26 -3.93
N ILE A 65 0.26 3.73 -5.13
CA ILE A 65 -0.38 4.45 -6.25
C ILE A 65 -1.83 4.81 -5.89
N ASP A 66 -2.58 3.87 -5.32
CA ASP A 66 -3.98 4.10 -4.97
C ASP A 66 -4.12 5.13 -3.85
N LEU A 67 -3.25 5.09 -2.83
CA LEU A 67 -3.23 6.11 -1.78
C LEU A 67 -2.84 7.50 -2.30
N GLU A 68 -1.92 7.58 -3.27
CA GLU A 68 -1.56 8.85 -3.90
C GLU A 68 -2.74 9.42 -4.74
N HIS A 69 -3.47 8.54 -5.44
CA HIS A 69 -4.71 8.93 -6.13
C HIS A 69 -5.81 9.37 -5.15
N GLU A 70 -6.06 8.62 -4.08
CA GLU A 70 -7.03 8.99 -3.06
C GLU A 70 -6.63 10.31 -2.39
N ARG A 71 -5.35 10.50 -2.08
CA ARG A 71 -4.85 11.77 -1.52
C ARG A 71 -5.13 12.96 -2.43
N ALA A 72 -4.98 12.79 -3.75
CA ALA A 72 -5.23 13.84 -4.73
C ALA A 72 -6.74 14.12 -4.94
N ALA A 73 -7.59 13.10 -4.81
CA ALA A 73 -9.03 13.19 -5.09
C ALA A 73 -9.90 13.49 -3.85
N SER A 74 -9.40 13.28 -2.63
CA SER A 74 -10.22 13.25 -1.41
C SER A 74 -10.41 14.58 -0.70
N ASN A 75 -11.42 14.60 0.17
CA ASN A 75 -11.65 15.67 1.14
C ASN A 75 -10.51 15.76 2.18
N LEU A 76 -10.32 16.94 2.77
CA LEU A 76 -9.26 17.28 3.74
C LEU A 76 -9.03 16.26 4.87
N SER A 77 -10.07 15.58 5.36
CA SER A 77 -9.97 14.59 6.45
C SER A 77 -9.24 13.30 6.05
N LEU A 78 -9.29 12.94 4.77
CA LEU A 78 -8.67 11.73 4.24
C LEU A 78 -7.23 11.97 3.80
N VAL A 79 -6.91 13.19 3.41
CA VAL A 79 -5.55 13.61 3.01
C VAL A 79 -4.55 13.26 4.11
N SER A 80 -4.83 13.61 5.36
CA SER A 80 -3.93 13.32 6.49
C SER A 80 -3.76 11.82 6.76
N LEU A 81 -4.82 11.03 6.58
CA LEU A 81 -4.75 9.58 6.69
C LEU A 81 -3.89 9.00 5.56
N CYS A 82 -4.13 9.39 4.31
CA CYS A 82 -3.33 8.94 3.17
C CYS A 82 -1.87 9.33 3.33
N GLU A 83 -1.56 10.56 3.76
CA GLU A 83 -0.18 10.98 4.03
C GLU A 83 0.49 10.13 5.10
N ALA A 84 -0.22 9.83 6.20
CA ALA A 84 0.27 8.96 7.24
C ALA A 84 0.53 7.54 6.72
N LEU A 85 -0.38 6.97 5.94
CA LEU A 85 -0.26 5.62 5.35
C LEU A 85 0.86 5.56 4.32
N ILE A 86 0.95 6.52 3.40
CA ILE A 86 2.02 6.67 2.40
C ILE A 86 3.38 6.74 3.09
N SER A 87 3.50 7.59 4.12
CA SER A 87 4.73 7.72 4.90
C SER A 87 5.09 6.40 5.58
N SER A 88 4.08 5.72 6.16
CA SER A 88 4.20 4.40 6.76
C SER A 88 4.75 3.35 5.79
N ILE A 89 4.18 3.27 4.58
CA ILE A 89 4.58 2.33 3.54
C ILE A 89 6.00 2.67 3.10
N LYS A 90 6.25 3.93 2.71
CA LYS A 90 7.56 4.42 2.29
C LYS A 90 8.67 4.09 3.29
N ALA A 91 8.40 4.24 4.58
CA ALA A 91 9.35 3.86 5.62
C ALA A 91 9.63 2.35 5.61
N ARG A 92 8.59 1.50 5.67
CA ARG A 92 8.72 0.03 5.83
C ARG A 92 9.21 -0.70 4.58
N SER A 93 8.95 -0.16 3.40
CA SER A 93 9.32 -0.75 2.11
C SER A 93 10.42 0.03 1.39
N SER A 94 11.17 0.84 2.13
CA SER A 94 12.19 1.73 1.54
C SER A 94 13.28 0.99 0.76
N GLY A 95 13.68 -0.21 1.18
CA GLY A 95 14.64 -1.02 0.41
C GLY A 95 14.13 -1.37 -0.98
N LEU A 96 12.86 -1.74 -1.10
CA LEU A 96 12.20 -1.98 -2.38
C LEU A 96 12.05 -0.69 -3.19
N LEU A 97 11.50 0.36 -2.57
CA LEU A 97 11.16 1.61 -3.26
C LEU A 97 12.38 2.34 -3.83
N ARG A 98 13.58 2.13 -3.27
CA ARG A 98 14.84 2.61 -3.85
C ARG A 98 15.12 2.04 -5.23
N HIS A 99 14.64 0.84 -5.55
CA HIS A 99 14.74 0.30 -6.91
C HIS A 99 13.89 1.06 -7.91
N PHE A 100 12.86 1.75 -7.42
CA PHE A 100 11.96 2.60 -8.20
C PHE A 100 12.34 4.08 -8.10
N GLU A 101 13.47 4.41 -7.45
CA GLU A 101 13.89 5.80 -7.16
C GLU A 101 12.81 6.65 -6.47
N ILE A 102 11.91 5.99 -5.75
CA ILE A 102 10.88 6.66 -4.98
C ILE A 102 11.53 7.22 -3.72
N ASP A 103 11.25 8.49 -3.46
CA ASP A 103 11.83 9.22 -2.34
C ASP A 103 11.36 8.68 -0.98
N VAL A 104 12.30 8.33 -0.13
CA VAL A 104 12.10 7.64 1.16
C VAL A 104 12.86 8.33 2.30
N ARG A 105 12.70 9.65 2.42
CA ARG A 105 13.44 10.52 3.38
C ARG A 105 13.33 10.16 4.87
N PHE A 106 12.47 9.21 5.26
CA PHE A 106 12.16 8.92 6.66
C PHE A 106 12.36 7.45 7.08
N ALA A 107 13.03 6.64 6.27
CA ALA A 107 13.29 5.26 6.63
C ALA A 107 14.47 5.14 7.62
N SER A 108 14.25 4.43 8.74
CA SER A 108 15.36 4.01 9.59
C SER A 108 16.26 3.01 8.85
N TYR A 109 17.53 2.91 9.27
CA TYR A 109 18.51 2.01 8.64
C TYR A 109 17.98 0.56 8.54
N SER A 110 17.41 0.02 9.62
CA SER A 110 16.86 -1.33 9.67
C SER A 110 15.64 -1.55 8.74
N MET A 111 14.85 -0.51 8.49
CA MET A 111 13.75 -0.59 7.53
C MET A 111 14.26 -0.49 6.09
N SER A 112 15.38 0.20 5.89
CA SER A 112 15.98 0.41 4.57
C SER A 112 16.63 -0.83 3.96
N GLU A 113 16.89 -1.86 4.76
CA GLU A 113 17.34 -3.17 4.28
C GLU A 113 16.19 -4.09 3.87
N ARG A 114 14.97 -3.86 4.40
CA ARG A 114 13.81 -4.70 4.07
C ARG A 114 13.45 -4.58 2.61
N PHE A 115 13.27 -5.73 1.96
CA PHE A 115 12.93 -5.83 0.54
C PHE A 115 13.94 -5.17 -0.41
N SER A 116 15.18 -4.96 0.05
CA SER A 116 16.26 -4.38 -0.77
C SER A 116 16.84 -5.36 -1.78
N ASP A 117 16.62 -6.67 -1.60
CA ASP A 117 17.10 -7.69 -2.54
C ASP A 117 16.39 -7.55 -3.90
N PRO A 118 17.12 -7.52 -5.02
CA PRO A 118 16.52 -7.41 -6.35
C PRO A 118 15.61 -8.60 -6.73
N ILE A 119 15.63 -9.71 -5.99
CA ILE A 119 14.71 -10.83 -6.18
C ILE A 119 13.24 -10.40 -6.19
N PHE A 120 12.88 -9.35 -5.44
CA PHE A 120 11.50 -8.82 -5.41
C PHE A 120 11.10 -8.12 -6.73
N LEU A 121 12.05 -7.77 -7.59
CA LEU A 121 11.79 -7.25 -8.94
C LEU A 121 11.79 -8.36 -10.01
N VAL A 122 12.58 -9.40 -9.80
CA VAL A 122 12.76 -10.50 -10.75
C VAL A 122 11.62 -11.52 -10.62
N THR A 123 11.19 -11.84 -9.40
CA THR A 123 10.16 -12.86 -9.15
C THR A 123 8.80 -12.58 -9.77
N PRO A 124 8.29 -11.33 -9.86
CA PRO A 124 7.09 -11.04 -10.64
C PRO A 124 7.27 -11.36 -12.12
N VAL A 125 8.46 -11.12 -12.69
CA VAL A 125 8.75 -11.39 -14.11
C VAL A 125 8.82 -12.88 -14.41
N LEU A 126 9.35 -13.67 -13.48
CA LEU A 126 9.39 -15.13 -13.57
C LEU A 126 8.02 -15.79 -13.34
N ASP A 127 7.06 -15.07 -12.77
CA ASP A 127 5.71 -15.58 -12.57
C ASP A 127 4.92 -15.50 -13.89
N ALA A 128 4.47 -16.66 -14.39
CA ALA A 128 3.73 -16.77 -15.64
C ALA A 128 2.42 -15.97 -15.65
N ARG A 129 1.90 -15.54 -14.50
CA ARG A 129 0.69 -14.72 -14.40
C ARG A 129 0.96 -13.25 -14.63
N PHE A 130 2.07 -12.73 -14.09
CA PHE A 130 2.40 -11.31 -14.15
C PHE A 130 3.33 -10.99 -15.32
N LYS A 131 4.39 -11.77 -15.50
CA LYS A 131 5.41 -11.53 -16.54
C LYS A 131 5.89 -10.05 -16.47
N PHE A 132 5.82 -9.34 -17.58
CA PHE A 132 6.11 -7.91 -17.67
C PHE A 132 4.86 -7.01 -17.58
N LEU A 133 3.64 -7.57 -17.50
CA LEU A 133 2.39 -6.81 -17.59
C LEU A 133 2.26 -5.76 -16.49
N TRP A 134 2.79 -6.05 -15.30
CA TRP A 134 2.74 -5.12 -14.17
C TRP A 134 3.57 -3.85 -14.37
N LEU A 135 4.53 -3.87 -15.31
CA LEU A 135 5.33 -2.70 -15.67
C LEU A 135 4.56 -1.71 -16.54
N ASP A 136 3.44 -2.13 -17.15
CA ASP A 136 2.64 -1.26 -18.02
C ASP A 136 1.93 -0.14 -17.24
N ASN A 137 1.74 -0.33 -15.93
CA ASN A 137 1.15 0.67 -15.04
C ASN A 137 2.18 1.67 -14.49
N LEU A 138 3.46 1.52 -14.83
CA LEU A 138 4.52 2.44 -14.42
C LEU A 138 4.74 3.52 -15.48
N GLN A 139 5.15 4.72 -15.04
CA GLN A 139 5.61 5.77 -15.95
C GLN A 139 6.81 5.30 -16.77
N ASP A 140 6.89 5.69 -18.05
CA ASP A 140 7.90 5.18 -19.00
C ASP A 140 9.35 5.31 -18.51
N THR A 141 9.69 6.42 -17.85
CA THR A 141 11.02 6.67 -17.30
C THR A 141 11.36 5.72 -16.15
N LEU A 142 10.38 5.42 -15.30
CA LEU A 142 10.50 4.45 -14.22
C LEU A 142 10.58 3.02 -14.75
N LYS A 143 9.74 2.72 -15.74
CA LYS A 143 9.66 1.42 -16.41
C LYS A 143 11.01 0.98 -16.98
N LEU A 144 11.69 1.86 -17.73
CA LEU A 144 13.01 1.58 -18.31
C LEU A 144 14.04 1.21 -17.24
N ARG A 145 14.09 1.95 -16.15
CA ARG A 145 15.05 1.73 -15.04
C ARG A 145 14.78 0.43 -14.29
N VAL A 146 13.51 0.11 -14.07
CA VAL A 146 13.11 -1.16 -13.45
C VAL A 146 13.51 -2.32 -14.36
N ILE A 147 13.33 -2.20 -15.68
CA ILE A 147 13.78 -3.19 -16.66
C ILE A 147 15.30 -3.37 -16.61
N GLU A 148 16.08 -2.29 -16.57
CA GLU A 148 17.55 -2.36 -16.44
C GLU A 148 17.98 -3.09 -15.17
N LYS A 149 17.32 -2.81 -14.04
CA LYS A 149 17.56 -3.50 -12.76
C LYS A 149 17.19 -4.97 -12.83
N ILE A 150 16.05 -5.31 -13.42
CA ILE A 150 15.62 -6.70 -13.65
C ILE A 150 16.67 -7.42 -14.50
N HIS A 151 17.11 -6.83 -15.61
CA HIS A 151 18.12 -7.42 -16.49
C HIS A 151 19.44 -7.66 -15.75
N THR A 152 19.93 -6.65 -15.02
CA THR A 152 21.17 -6.75 -14.23
C THR A 152 21.07 -7.84 -13.16
N ALA A 153 19.92 -7.93 -12.48
CA ALA A 153 19.67 -8.96 -11.48
C ALA A 153 19.57 -10.35 -12.12
N PHE A 154 18.91 -10.47 -13.26
CA PHE A 154 18.76 -11.73 -13.99
C PHE A 154 20.13 -12.30 -14.38
N VAL A 155 21.03 -11.49 -14.95
CA VAL A 155 22.41 -11.87 -15.29
C VAL A 155 23.24 -12.26 -14.06
N ARG A 156 22.89 -11.75 -12.87
CA ARG A 156 23.58 -12.11 -11.63
C ARG A 156 23.09 -13.44 -11.05
N PHE A 157 21.83 -13.78 -11.28
CA PHE A 157 21.21 -14.99 -10.74
C PHE A 157 21.33 -16.21 -11.67
N PHE A 158 21.53 -15.99 -12.97
CA PHE A 158 21.60 -17.02 -14.02
C PHE A 158 22.79 -16.78 -14.95
#